data_AF-A0A562W8X6-F1
#
_entry.id   AF-A0A562W8X6-F1
#
_cell.length_a   1.000
_cell.length_b   1.000
_cell.length_c   1.000
_cell.angle_alpha   90.00
_cell.angle_beta   90.00
_cell.angle_gamma   90.00
#
_symmetry.space_group_name_H-M   'P 1'
#
loop_
_entity.id
_entity.type
_entity.pdbx_description
1 polymer ?
#
loop_
_entity_poly.entity_id
_entity_poly.type
_entity_poly.pdbx_seq_one_letter_code
_entity_poly.pdbx_strand_id
1 'polypeptide(L)'
;MITDSDNVVAEALARQVALARNQPASFVGAGAAMDQVAAELGLPADELALADGSGLSRTNRISPSLLTDLIALAGNGTRPELAGIFGGLPVGGWSGTLDDRYATSATRAGAGVVRAKTGTLTGVHAIAGLVTTTDGRLLSFAVLTDRTPPATPDATRLALDRIGAALAGCGCR
;
A
#
# COMPACT_ATOMS: atom_id res chain seq x y z
N MET A 1 7.87 -8.91 6.62
CA MET A 1 6.63 -8.16 6.99
C MET A 1 5.89 -7.65 5.76
N ILE A 2 6.36 -6.61 5.06
CA ILE A 2 5.61 -5.98 3.95
C ILE A 2 5.38 -6.98 2.80
N THR A 3 6.42 -7.73 2.43
CA THR A 3 6.40 -8.71 1.34
C THR A 3 5.33 -9.78 1.53
N ASP A 4 5.20 -10.28 2.76
CA ASP A 4 4.32 -11.40 3.11
C ASP A 4 2.98 -10.95 3.71
N SER A 5 2.81 -9.65 3.97
CA SER A 5 1.64 -9.11 4.67
C SER A 5 1.47 -9.64 6.10
N ASP A 6 2.55 -9.74 6.86
CA ASP A 6 2.51 -10.27 8.23
C ASP A 6 1.85 -9.29 9.21
N ASN A 7 0.65 -9.64 9.66
CA ASN A 7 -0.16 -8.82 10.56
C ASN A 7 0.47 -8.73 11.96
N VAL A 8 1.04 -9.82 12.49
CA VAL A 8 1.58 -9.84 13.86
C VAL A 8 2.79 -8.91 13.95
N VAL A 9 3.66 -8.95 12.94
CA VAL A 9 4.82 -8.04 12.89
C VAL A 9 4.37 -6.59 12.70
N ALA A 10 3.35 -6.32 11.88
CA ALA A 10 2.81 -4.97 11.73
C ALA A 10 2.25 -4.43 13.05
N GLU A 11 1.52 -5.26 13.80
CA GLU A 11 0.99 -4.92 15.12
C GLU A 11 2.09 -4.69 16.16
N ALA A 12 3.16 -5.48 16.13
CA ALA A 12 4.31 -5.30 17.01
C ALA A 12 5.04 -3.98 16.70
N LEU A 13 5.28 -3.68 15.42
CA LEU A 13 5.92 -2.42 15.01
C LEU A 13 5.06 -1.19 15.36
N ALA A 14 3.74 -1.25 15.14
CA ALA A 14 2.85 -0.16 15.49
C ALA A 14 2.89 0.17 17.00
N ARG A 15 3.04 -0.86 17.85
CA ARG A 15 3.26 -0.66 19.30
C ARG A 15 4.63 -0.08 19.63
N GLN A 16 5.68 -0.42 18.86
CA GLN A 16 6.99 0.23 19.03
C GLN A 16 6.92 1.72 18.65
N VAL A 17 6.20 2.07 17.59
CA VAL A 17 5.94 3.47 17.22
C VAL A 17 5.18 4.18 18.35
N ALA A 18 4.16 3.53 18.93
CA ALA A 18 3.45 4.07 20.09
C ALA A 18 4.38 4.41 21.26
N LEU A 19 5.23 3.47 21.67
CA LEU A 19 6.20 3.67 22.73
C LEU A 19 7.18 4.81 22.43
N ALA A 20 7.71 4.86 21.19
CA ALA A 20 8.61 5.92 20.74
C ALA A 20 7.96 7.31 20.76
N ARG A 21 6.63 7.38 20.68
CA ARG A 21 5.82 8.60 20.73
C ARG A 21 5.18 8.86 22.09
N ASN A 22 5.67 8.20 23.14
CA ASN A 22 5.14 8.31 24.50
C ASN A 22 3.64 8.01 24.60
N GLN A 23 3.14 7.12 23.73
CA GLN A 23 1.80 6.56 23.78
C GLN A 23 1.82 5.17 24.41
N PRO A 24 0.70 4.70 24.99
CA PRO A 24 0.60 3.32 25.45
C PRO A 24 0.83 2.33 24.31
N ALA A 25 1.50 1.20 24.57
CA ALA A 25 1.66 0.09 23.63
C ALA A 25 0.33 -0.68 23.41
N SER A 26 -0.69 0.00 22.91
CA SER A 26 -2.04 -0.49 22.66
C SER A 26 -2.50 -0.11 21.25
N PHE A 27 -3.63 -0.63 20.81
CA PHE A 27 -4.24 -0.23 19.53
C PHE A 27 -4.54 1.27 19.46
N VAL A 28 -5.12 1.82 20.53
CA VAL A 28 -5.44 3.25 20.63
C VAL A 28 -4.17 4.09 20.62
N GLY A 29 -3.13 3.69 21.37
CA GLY A 29 -1.86 4.41 21.38
C GLY A 29 -1.11 4.31 20.05
N ALA A 30 -1.20 3.18 19.36
CA ALA A 30 -0.67 3.02 18.01
C ALA A 30 -1.37 3.95 17.01
N GLY A 31 -2.70 4.04 17.01
CA GLY A 31 -3.46 4.98 16.18
C GLY A 31 -3.03 6.42 16.42
N ALA A 32 -3.02 6.86 17.69
CA ALA A 32 -2.60 8.21 18.06
C ALA A 32 -1.14 8.52 17.66
N ALA A 33 -0.24 7.54 17.75
CA ALA A 33 1.13 7.71 17.32
C ALA A 33 1.28 7.81 15.80
N MET A 34 0.45 7.09 15.03
CA MET A 34 0.41 7.23 13.57
C MET A 34 -0.12 8.60 13.14
N ASP A 35 -1.12 9.15 13.83
CA ASP A 35 -1.63 10.51 13.58
C ASP A 35 -0.53 11.56 13.81
N GLN A 36 0.26 11.42 14.89
CA GLN A 36 1.41 12.29 15.15
C GLN A 36 2.47 12.18 14.05
N VAL A 37 2.80 10.95 13.63
CA VAL A 37 3.78 10.72 12.56
C VAL A 37 3.29 11.30 11.23
N ALA A 38 2.01 11.14 10.89
CA ALA A 38 1.43 11.71 9.67
C ALA A 38 1.53 13.25 9.67
N ALA A 39 1.20 13.89 10.80
CA ALA A 39 1.32 15.33 10.96
C ALA A 39 2.78 15.82 10.85
N GLU A 40 3.74 15.13 11.46
CA GLU A 40 5.18 15.45 11.35
C GLU A 40 5.72 15.33 9.93
N LEU A 41 5.15 14.41 9.13
CA LEU A 41 5.47 14.23 7.72
C LEU A 41 4.74 15.23 6.80
N GLY A 42 3.86 16.08 7.36
CA GLY A 42 3.07 17.03 6.58
C GLY A 42 1.97 16.37 5.73
N LEU A 43 1.56 15.16 6.09
CA LEU A 43 0.47 14.44 5.43
C LEU A 43 -0.89 14.86 6.02
N PRO A 44 -1.99 14.82 5.24
CA PRO A 44 -3.31 15.21 5.70
C PRO A 44 -3.86 14.19 6.71
N ALA A 45 -3.55 14.36 8.00
CA ALA A 45 -3.91 13.40 9.04
C ALA A 45 -5.44 13.20 9.19
N ASP A 46 -6.26 14.15 8.73
CA ASP A 46 -7.72 14.03 8.68
C ASP A 46 -8.22 13.01 7.63
N GLU A 47 -7.36 12.60 6.69
CA GLU A 47 -7.62 11.50 5.75
C GLU A 47 -7.15 10.14 6.29
N LEU A 48 -6.73 10.06 7.56
CA LEU A 48 -6.25 8.86 8.24
C LEU A 48 -7.06 8.60 9.52
N ALA A 49 -7.51 7.36 9.70
CA ALA A 49 -8.04 6.88 10.98
C ALA A 49 -7.69 5.40 11.14
N LEU A 50 -6.70 5.11 11.98
CA LEU A 50 -6.21 3.74 12.19
C LEU A 50 -6.63 3.20 13.55
N ALA A 51 -7.33 2.09 13.53
CA ALA A 51 -7.67 1.29 14.70
C ALA A 51 -6.65 0.17 14.97
N ASP A 52 -5.85 -0.20 13.98
CA ASP A 52 -4.74 -1.16 14.13
C ASP A 52 -3.60 -0.87 13.13
N GLY A 53 -2.47 -1.57 13.30
CA GLY A 53 -1.30 -1.37 12.44
C GLY A 53 -1.26 -2.26 11.20
N SER A 54 -2.02 -3.36 11.22
CA SER A 54 -2.02 -4.39 10.17
C SER A 54 -3.02 -4.14 9.04
N GLY A 55 -4.07 -3.34 9.29
CA GLY A 55 -5.15 -3.16 8.33
C GLY A 55 -6.29 -4.18 8.47
N LEU A 56 -6.25 -5.07 9.47
CA LEU A 56 -7.31 -6.08 9.69
C LEU A 56 -8.62 -5.47 10.19
N SER A 57 -8.53 -4.37 10.95
CA SER A 57 -9.70 -3.69 11.45
C SER A 57 -10.50 -3.08 10.31
N ARG A 58 -11.80 -3.42 10.28
CA ARG A 58 -12.77 -2.86 9.32
C ARG A 58 -13.08 -1.38 9.58
N THR A 59 -12.64 -0.83 10.71
CA THR A 59 -12.82 0.59 11.04
C THR A 59 -11.67 1.46 10.53
N ASN A 60 -10.57 0.87 10.06
CA ASN A 60 -9.48 1.62 9.43
C ASN A 60 -9.99 2.44 8.24
N ARG A 61 -9.57 3.70 8.15
CA ARG A 61 -9.81 4.58 7.01
C ARG A 61 -8.49 5.23 6.60
N ILE A 62 -8.27 5.26 5.30
CA ILE A 62 -7.14 5.94 4.67
C ILE A 62 -7.58 6.30 3.25
N SER A 63 -7.29 7.51 2.81
CA SER A 63 -7.60 7.92 1.44
C SER A 63 -6.56 7.37 0.45
N PRO A 64 -6.93 7.20 -0.84
CA PRO A 64 -5.96 6.93 -1.89
C PRO A 64 -4.93 8.06 -2.04
N SER A 65 -5.34 9.32 -1.87
CA SER A 65 -4.48 10.51 -1.96
C SER A 65 -3.36 10.47 -0.93
N LEU A 66 -3.69 10.26 0.35
CA LEU A 66 -2.70 10.17 1.42
C LEU A 66 -1.72 9.01 1.17
N LEU A 67 -2.19 7.85 0.71
CA LEU A 67 -1.31 6.74 0.35
C LEU A 67 -0.34 7.11 -0.77
N THR A 68 -0.82 7.76 -1.84
CA THR A 68 0.05 8.19 -2.94
C THR A 68 1.03 9.29 -2.52
N ASP A 69 0.62 10.19 -1.63
CA ASP A 69 1.47 11.26 -1.09
C ASP A 69 2.56 10.69 -0.19
N LEU A 70 2.23 9.72 0.67
CA LEU A 70 3.21 9.01 1.50
C LEU A 70 4.23 8.25 0.64
N ILE A 71 3.77 7.54 -0.39
CA ILE A 71 4.66 6.82 -1.32
C ILE A 71 5.57 7.81 -2.07
N ALA A 72 5.02 8.93 -2.55
CA ALA A 72 5.78 9.97 -3.23
C ALA A 72 6.81 10.62 -2.29
N LEU A 73 6.42 10.91 -1.04
CA LEU A 73 7.31 11.46 -0.02
C LEU A 73 8.46 10.50 0.30
N ALA A 74 8.18 9.20 0.43
CA ALA A 74 9.22 8.20 0.66
C ALA A 74 10.18 8.07 -0.53
N GLY A 75 9.70 8.30 -1.76
CA GLY A 75 10.44 8.09 -3.01
C GLY A 75 11.14 9.33 -3.58
N ASN A 76 10.83 10.54 -3.11
CA ASN A 76 11.37 11.79 -3.69
C ASN A 76 12.78 12.16 -3.19
N GLY A 77 13.31 11.42 -2.21
CA GLY A 77 14.66 11.61 -1.67
C GLY A 77 14.79 12.69 -0.58
N THR A 78 13.72 13.40 -0.22
CA THR A 78 13.79 14.40 0.87
C THR A 78 13.75 13.78 2.26
N ARG A 79 13.23 12.55 2.37
CA ARG A 79 13.14 11.75 3.60
C ARG A 79 13.79 10.37 3.41
N PRO A 80 15.12 10.29 3.26
CA PRO A 80 15.83 9.04 2.92
C PRO A 80 15.59 7.91 3.93
N GLU A 81 15.26 8.22 5.19
CA GLU A 81 14.89 7.25 6.21
C GLU A 81 13.63 6.44 5.86
N LEU A 82 12.75 6.96 5.00
CA LEU A 82 11.53 6.28 4.56
C LEU A 82 11.78 5.29 3.41
N ALA A 83 12.90 5.40 2.71
CA ALA A 83 13.18 4.64 1.49
C ALA A 83 13.25 3.12 1.72
N GLY A 84 13.50 2.67 2.96
CA GLY A 84 13.53 1.26 3.33
C GLY A 84 12.22 0.51 3.02
N ILE A 85 11.09 1.21 2.95
CA ILE A 85 9.78 0.61 2.62
C ILE A 85 9.79 -0.08 1.25
N PHE A 86 10.51 0.47 0.28
CA PHE A 86 10.50 -0.01 -1.11
C PHE A 86 11.20 -1.36 -1.28
N GLY A 87 12.17 -1.67 -0.40
CA GLY A 87 12.83 -2.98 -0.40
C GLY A 87 11.89 -4.12 0.01
N GLY A 88 10.79 -3.80 0.71
CA GLY A 88 9.79 -4.78 1.14
C GLY A 88 8.59 -4.93 0.21
N LEU A 89 8.40 -4.06 -0.79
CA LEU A 89 7.22 -4.14 -1.67
C LEU A 89 7.28 -5.38 -2.57
N PRO A 90 6.23 -6.22 -2.59
CA PRO A 90 6.06 -7.28 -3.58
C PRO A 90 6.23 -6.77 -5.02
N VAL A 91 6.81 -7.60 -5.89
CA VAL A 91 7.03 -7.30 -7.31
C VAL A 91 6.09 -8.14 -8.17
N GLY A 92 5.37 -7.49 -9.10
CA GLY A 92 4.43 -8.14 -10.02
C GLY A 92 5.05 -9.30 -10.79
N GLY A 93 4.52 -10.52 -10.60
CA GLY A 93 4.99 -11.73 -11.26
C GLY A 93 6.31 -12.28 -10.73
N TRP A 94 6.74 -11.86 -9.53
CA TRP A 94 8.06 -12.24 -9.01
C TRP A 94 8.11 -12.54 -7.51
N SER A 95 7.49 -11.74 -6.65
CA SER A 95 7.66 -11.91 -5.20
C SER A 95 6.47 -11.51 -4.36
N GLY A 96 6.42 -12.08 -3.14
CA GLY A 96 5.41 -11.78 -2.13
C GLY A 96 4.00 -12.02 -2.64
N THR A 97 3.05 -11.21 -2.16
CA THR A 97 1.63 -11.32 -2.55
C THR A 97 1.31 -10.97 -4.01
N LEU A 98 2.33 -10.72 -4.84
CA LEU A 98 2.20 -10.45 -6.27
C LEU A 98 2.90 -11.51 -7.15
N ASP A 99 3.49 -12.56 -6.57
CA ASP A 99 4.24 -13.61 -7.28
C ASP A 99 3.45 -14.28 -8.42
N ASP A 100 2.21 -14.67 -8.17
CA ASP A 100 1.32 -15.32 -9.14
C ASP A 100 0.42 -14.31 -9.90
N ARG A 101 0.73 -13.00 -9.81
CA ARG A 101 -0.02 -11.91 -10.46
C ARG A 101 0.68 -11.44 -11.72
N TYR A 102 -0.04 -10.72 -12.57
CA TYR A 102 0.49 -10.17 -13.83
C TYR A 102 0.94 -11.21 -14.89
N ALA A 103 0.50 -12.46 -14.82
CA ALA A 103 0.85 -13.51 -15.79
C ALA A 103 0.01 -13.52 -17.09
N THR A 104 -1.19 -12.91 -17.07
CA THR A 104 -2.14 -12.94 -18.19
C THR A 104 -1.83 -11.90 -19.25
N SER A 105 -2.30 -12.09 -20.49
CA SER A 105 -2.14 -11.08 -21.56
C SER A 105 -2.69 -9.70 -21.17
N ALA A 106 -3.79 -9.66 -20.43
CA ALA A 106 -4.43 -8.42 -19.99
C ALA A 106 -3.64 -7.66 -18.90
N THR A 107 -2.69 -8.32 -18.23
CA THR A 107 -1.96 -7.73 -17.10
C THR A 107 -0.44 -7.76 -17.28
N ARG A 108 0.09 -8.49 -18.25
CA ARG A 108 1.55 -8.70 -18.42
C ARG A 108 2.39 -7.43 -18.48
N ALA A 109 1.84 -6.31 -18.94
CA ALA A 109 2.54 -5.02 -18.93
C ALA A 109 2.99 -4.57 -17.53
N GLY A 110 2.33 -5.01 -16.46
CA GLY A 110 2.72 -4.70 -15.08
C GLY A 110 3.77 -5.63 -14.46
N ALA A 111 4.12 -6.75 -15.12
CA ALA A 111 5.09 -7.70 -14.59
C ALA A 111 6.49 -7.06 -14.47
N GLY A 112 7.15 -7.26 -13.34
CA GLY A 112 8.47 -6.69 -13.01
C GLY A 112 8.49 -5.18 -12.70
N VAL A 113 7.53 -4.42 -13.24
CA VAL A 113 7.49 -2.94 -13.13
C VAL A 113 6.48 -2.41 -12.12
N VAL A 114 5.48 -3.20 -11.73
CA VAL A 114 4.61 -2.89 -10.59
C VAL A 114 5.26 -3.43 -9.32
N ARG A 115 5.48 -2.53 -8.35
CA ARG A 115 5.96 -2.85 -7.00
C ARG A 115 4.97 -2.31 -5.98
N ALA A 116 4.18 -3.16 -5.36
CA ALA A 116 3.04 -2.69 -4.58
C ALA A 116 2.66 -3.61 -3.43
N LYS A 117 2.16 -3.01 -2.36
CA LYS A 117 1.52 -3.73 -1.26
C LYS A 117 0.07 -4.01 -1.62
N THR A 118 -0.37 -5.23 -1.35
CA THR A 118 -1.77 -5.64 -1.50
C THR A 118 -2.53 -5.55 -0.18
N GLY A 119 -3.85 -5.38 -0.26
CA GLY A 119 -4.76 -5.54 0.86
C GLY A 119 -5.99 -6.33 0.42
N THR A 120 -6.45 -7.29 1.23
CA THR A 120 -7.64 -8.08 0.92
C THR A 120 -8.36 -8.47 2.20
N LEU A 121 -9.61 -8.05 2.32
CA LEU A 121 -10.59 -8.54 3.28
C LEU A 121 -11.88 -8.89 2.51
N THR A 122 -12.83 -9.55 3.15
CA THR A 122 -14.15 -9.78 2.52
C THR A 122 -14.80 -8.45 2.13
N GLY A 123 -15.00 -8.25 0.83
CA GLY A 123 -15.62 -7.05 0.27
C GLY A 123 -14.70 -5.82 0.19
N VAL A 124 -13.39 -5.99 0.43
CA VAL A 124 -12.41 -4.90 0.35
C VAL A 124 -11.15 -5.41 -0.34
N HIS A 125 -10.73 -4.72 -1.40
CA HIS A 125 -9.47 -5.02 -2.09
C HIS A 125 -8.72 -3.71 -2.34
N ALA A 126 -7.42 -3.75 -2.07
CA ALA A 126 -6.54 -2.62 -2.28
C ALA A 126 -5.20 -3.04 -2.90
N ILE A 127 -4.61 -2.14 -3.67
CA ILE A 127 -3.23 -2.21 -4.11
C ILE A 127 -2.65 -0.80 -4.13
N ALA A 128 -1.50 -0.60 -3.52
CA ALA A 128 -0.82 0.70 -3.50
C ALA A 128 0.69 0.52 -3.60
N GLY A 129 1.35 1.36 -4.38
CA GLY A 129 2.78 1.26 -4.60
C GLY A 129 3.28 2.10 -5.77
N LEU A 130 4.27 1.56 -6.45
CA LEU A 130 4.97 2.19 -7.56
C LEU A 130 4.76 1.39 -8.85
N VAL A 131 4.73 2.12 -9.96
CA VAL A 131 4.77 1.54 -11.31
C VAL A 131 5.71 2.36 -12.19
N THR A 132 6.57 1.67 -12.95
CA THR A 132 7.39 2.30 -13.99
C THR A 132 6.67 2.20 -15.32
N THR A 133 6.44 3.33 -15.98
CA THR A 133 5.79 3.41 -17.29
C THR A 133 6.74 2.98 -18.42
N THR A 134 6.20 2.74 -19.62
CA THR A 134 7.00 2.36 -20.79
C THR A 134 8.05 3.40 -21.20
N ASP A 135 7.82 4.68 -20.92
CA ASP A 135 8.78 5.78 -21.16
C ASP A 135 9.72 6.04 -19.96
N GLY A 136 9.68 5.18 -18.94
CA GLY A 136 10.61 5.22 -17.80
C GLY A 136 10.21 6.16 -16.67
N ARG A 137 9.02 6.78 -16.72
CA ARG A 137 8.51 7.60 -15.62
C ARG A 137 8.07 6.71 -14.46
N LEU A 138 8.51 7.06 -13.25
CA LEU A 138 8.03 6.42 -12.02
C LEU A 138 6.75 7.11 -11.55
N LEU A 139 5.70 6.33 -11.29
CA LEU A 139 4.42 6.80 -10.75
C LEU A 139 4.16 6.13 -9.40
N SER A 140 3.64 6.90 -8.43
CA SER A 140 2.91 6.33 -7.30
C SER A 140 1.45 6.10 -7.68
N PHE A 141 0.84 5.05 -7.14
CA PHE A 141 -0.58 4.77 -7.35
C PHE A 141 -1.19 4.09 -6.12
N ALA A 142 -2.49 4.31 -5.94
CA ALA A 142 -3.30 3.61 -4.96
C ALA A 142 -4.69 3.35 -5.55
N VAL A 143 -5.14 2.09 -5.48
CA VAL A 143 -6.51 1.68 -5.87
C VAL A 143 -7.12 0.98 -4.67
N LEU A 144 -8.19 1.54 -4.14
CA LEU A 144 -8.92 1.04 -2.99
C LEU A 144 -10.36 0.80 -3.40
N THR A 145 -10.88 -0.37 -3.08
CA THR A 145 -12.29 -0.74 -3.33
C THR A 145 -12.91 -1.25 -2.04
N ASP A 146 -14.14 -0.83 -1.78
CA ASP A 146 -14.96 -1.27 -0.67
C ASP A 146 -16.30 -1.81 -1.20
N ARG A 147 -17.00 -2.57 -0.34
CA ARG A 147 -18.32 -3.15 -0.64
C ARG A 147 -18.36 -3.97 -1.94
N THR A 148 -17.26 -4.63 -2.29
CA THR A 148 -17.19 -5.50 -3.46
C THR A 148 -17.95 -6.81 -3.23
N PRO A 149 -18.54 -7.44 -4.26
CA PRO A 149 -19.24 -8.70 -4.09
C PRO A 149 -18.31 -9.80 -3.54
N PRO A 150 -18.63 -10.42 -2.38
CA PRO A 150 -17.77 -11.42 -1.77
C PRO A 150 -17.59 -12.69 -2.62
N ALA A 151 -18.51 -12.96 -3.54
CA ALA A 151 -18.48 -14.13 -4.41
C ALA A 151 -17.44 -14.04 -5.54
N THR A 152 -16.85 -12.86 -5.80
CA THR A 152 -15.94 -12.64 -6.92
C THR A 152 -14.63 -11.92 -6.51
N PRO A 153 -13.88 -12.46 -5.53
CA PRO A 153 -12.65 -11.82 -5.06
C PRO A 153 -11.56 -11.78 -6.13
N ASP A 154 -11.41 -12.84 -6.92
CA ASP A 154 -10.39 -12.90 -7.99
C ASP A 154 -10.68 -11.95 -9.15
N ALA A 155 -11.95 -11.79 -9.53
CA ALA A 155 -12.34 -10.83 -10.56
C ALA A 155 -12.03 -9.39 -10.12
N THR A 156 -12.29 -9.07 -8.84
CA THR A 156 -11.94 -7.77 -8.26
C THR A 156 -10.43 -7.56 -8.24
N ARG A 157 -9.67 -8.56 -7.76
CA ARG A 157 -8.20 -8.54 -7.76
C ARG A 157 -7.62 -8.34 -9.16
N LEU A 158 -8.16 -9.02 -10.16
CA LEU A 158 -7.77 -8.89 -11.56
C LEU A 158 -8.08 -7.49 -12.11
N ALA A 159 -9.20 -6.88 -11.72
CA ALA A 159 -9.53 -5.51 -12.12
C ALA A 159 -8.50 -4.50 -11.59
N LEU A 160 -8.05 -4.66 -10.34
CA LEU A 160 -6.96 -3.87 -9.76
C LEU A 160 -5.65 -4.07 -10.53
N ASP A 161 -5.31 -5.31 -10.89
CA ASP A 161 -4.10 -5.60 -11.69
C ASP A 161 -4.14 -4.95 -13.09
N ARG A 162 -5.32 -4.91 -13.72
CA ARG A 162 -5.50 -4.24 -15.02
C ARG A 162 -5.23 -2.73 -14.93
N ILE A 163 -5.56 -2.09 -13.81
CA ILE A 163 -5.23 -0.67 -13.59
C ILE A 163 -3.71 -0.50 -13.50
N GLY A 164 -3.02 -1.32 -12.69
CA GLY A 164 -1.55 -1.30 -12.60
C GLY A 164 -0.87 -1.54 -13.95
N ALA A 165 -1.38 -2.50 -14.73
CA ALA A 165 -0.87 -2.80 -16.07
C ALA A 165 -1.16 -1.67 -17.07
N ALA A 166 -2.32 -1.01 -16.98
CA ALA A 166 -2.66 0.13 -17.82
C ALA A 166 -1.73 1.32 -17.53
N LEU A 167 -1.44 1.61 -16.25
CA LEU A 167 -0.47 2.62 -15.85
C LEU A 167 0.94 2.29 -16.37
N ALA A 168 1.37 1.03 -16.27
CA ALA A 168 2.65 0.59 -16.81
C ALA A 168 2.75 0.84 -18.33
N GLY A 169 1.63 0.67 -19.05
CA GLY A 169 1.53 0.94 -20.49
C GLY A 169 1.43 2.42 -20.89
N CYS A 170 1.36 3.36 -19.95
CA CYS A 170 1.36 4.79 -20.25
C CYS A 170 2.72 5.26 -20.79
N GLY A 171 2.72 6.37 -21.54
CA GLY A 171 3.90 6.98 -22.15
C GLY A 171 3.61 7.50 -23.56
N CYS A 172 4.53 8.27 -24.13
CA CYS A 172 4.40 8.71 -25.53
C CYS A 172 4.49 7.50 -26.48
N ARG A 173 3.50 7.35 -27.36
CA ARG A 173 3.57 6.46 -28.53
C ARG A 173 3.91 7.27 -29.77
#